data_AF-A0A150H340-F1
#
_entry.id   AF-A0A150H340-F1
#
_cell.length_a   1.000
_cell.length_b   1.000
_cell.length_c   1.000
_cell.angle_alpha   90.00
_cell.angle_beta   90.00
_cell.angle_gamma   90.00
#
_symmetry.space_group_name_H-M   'P 1'
#
loop_
_entity.id
_entity.type
_entity.pdbx_description
1 polymer ?
#
loop_
_entity_poly.entity_id
_entity_poly.type
_entity_poly.pdbx_seq_one_letter_code
_entity_poly.pdbx_strand_id
1 'polypeptide(L)'
;MKAMLTGIKAGQDNVPHRNFNGMSRMGEHELQLLKAETSENVGQYPPREIFPATLHQIESLSNSNLDALEDFYGIAFEGKSLAVRQAKFKCFIGAC
;
A
#
# COMPACT_ATOMS: atom_id res chain seq x y z
N MET A 1 -1.20 -46.48 -11.14
CA MET A 1 0.12 -45.82 -11.03
C MET A 1 0.66 -45.20 -12.34
N LYS A 2 0.19 -45.59 -13.53
CA LYS A 2 0.68 -45.03 -14.82
C LYS A 2 0.32 -43.55 -15.05
N ALA A 3 -0.89 -43.13 -14.63
CA ALA A 3 -1.38 -41.75 -14.84
C ALA A 3 -0.66 -40.68 -13.99
N MET A 4 -0.26 -41.00 -12.76
CA MET A 4 0.49 -40.07 -11.90
C MET A 4 1.88 -39.76 -12.48
N LEU A 5 2.55 -40.75 -13.06
CA LEU A 5 3.86 -40.57 -13.68
C LEU A 5 3.80 -39.68 -14.93
N THR A 6 2.70 -39.74 -15.69
CA THR A 6 2.46 -38.90 -16.87
C THR A 6 2.21 -37.44 -16.48
N GLY A 7 1.48 -37.19 -15.39
CA GLY A 7 1.23 -35.83 -14.89
C GLY A 7 2.49 -35.12 -14.39
N ILE A 8 3.42 -35.85 -13.78
CA ILE A 8 4.71 -35.31 -13.33
C ILE A 8 5.58 -34.90 -14.53
N LYS A 9 5.65 -35.73 -15.59
CA LYS A 9 6.38 -35.37 -16.84
C LYS A 9 5.81 -34.13 -17.51
N ALA A 10 4.49 -34.05 -17.70
CA ALA A 10 3.86 -32.87 -18.28
C ALA A 10 4.05 -31.59 -17.44
N GLY A 11 4.18 -31.72 -16.12
CA GLY A 11 4.52 -30.61 -15.23
C GLY A 11 5.96 -30.13 -15.39
N GLN A 12 6.91 -31.04 -15.61
CA GLN A 12 8.33 -30.74 -15.86
C GLN A 12 8.58 -30.12 -17.24
N ASP A 13 7.89 -30.62 -18.27
CA ASP A 13 8.01 -30.12 -19.65
C ASP A 13 7.44 -28.70 -19.82
N ASN A 14 6.56 -28.26 -18.91
CA ASN A 14 5.99 -26.90 -18.88
C ASN A 14 6.81 -25.89 -18.05
N VAL A 15 7.86 -26.33 -17.35
CA VAL A 15 8.74 -25.43 -16.58
C VAL A 15 9.45 -24.40 -17.47
N PRO A 16 10.02 -24.76 -18.64
CA PRO A 16 10.64 -23.80 -19.54
C PRO A 16 9.65 -22.75 -20.05
N HIS A 17 8.42 -23.16 -20.39
CA HIS A 17 7.36 -22.26 -20.84
C HIS A 17 6.88 -21.32 -19.72
N ARG A 18 6.75 -21.81 -18.47
CA ARG A 18 6.44 -20.95 -17.31
C ARG A 18 7.55 -19.95 -17.02
N ASN A 19 8.81 -20.37 -17.09
CA ASN A 19 9.95 -19.50 -16.85
C ASN A 19 10.07 -18.42 -17.94
N PHE A 20 9.80 -18.78 -19.20
CA PHE A 20 9.79 -17.83 -20.31
C PHE A 20 8.70 -16.77 -20.13
N ASN A 21 7.48 -17.18 -19.74
CA ASN A 21 6.37 -16.26 -19.52
C ASN A 21 6.56 -15.36 -18.28
N GLY A 22 7.27 -15.85 -17.25
CA GLY A 22 7.63 -15.07 -16.06
C GLY A 22 8.73 -14.04 -16.31
N MET A 23 9.69 -14.36 -17.17
CA MET A 23 10.81 -13.46 -17.52
C MET A 23 10.43 -12.40 -18.57
N SER A 24 9.48 -12.67 -19.46
CA SER A 24 9.04 -11.70 -20.48
C SER A 24 8.31 -10.47 -19.93
N ARG A 25 7.87 -10.48 -18.66
CA ARG A 25 7.16 -9.33 -18.04
C ARG A 25 8.02 -8.49 -17.10
N MET A 26 9.26 -8.92 -16.83
CA MET A 26 10.17 -8.21 -15.92
C MET A 26 10.95 -7.08 -16.64
N GLY A 27 10.90 -7.01 -17.97
CA GLY A 27 11.71 -6.11 -18.79
C GLY A 27 11.07 -4.78 -19.19
N GLU A 28 9.77 -4.56 -18.97
CA GLU A 28 9.05 -3.41 -19.53
C GLU A 28 8.76 -2.28 -18.54
N HIS A 29 9.22 -2.40 -17.29
CA HIS A 29 9.11 -1.34 -16.31
C HIS A 29 10.49 -1.03 -15.77
N GLU A 30 11.06 0.10 -16.19
CA GLU A 30 12.20 0.68 -15.48
C GLU A 30 11.80 0.78 -14.01
N LEU A 31 12.51 0.05 -13.14
CA LEU A 31 12.35 0.19 -11.70
C LEU A 31 12.63 1.65 -11.40
N GLN A 32 11.59 2.43 -11.12
CA GLN A 32 11.75 3.78 -10.64
C GLN A 32 12.62 3.67 -9.39
N LEU A 33 13.78 4.33 -9.41
CA LEU A 33 14.63 4.42 -8.24
C LEU A 33 13.76 4.90 -7.09
N LEU A 34 13.59 4.05 -6.07
CA LEU A 34 12.95 4.44 -4.83
C LEU A 34 13.71 5.68 -4.34
N LYS A 35 13.05 6.85 -4.41
CA LYS A 35 13.60 8.05 -3.77
C LYS A 35 13.87 7.66 -2.33
N ALA A 36 15.10 7.88 -1.87
CA ALA A 36 15.42 7.71 -0.47
C ALA A 36 14.40 8.50 0.34
N GLU A 37 13.62 7.81 1.18
CA GLU A 37 12.70 8.47 2.09
C GLU A 37 13.53 9.41 2.96
N THR A 38 13.28 10.72 2.85
CA THR A 38 13.81 11.71 3.78
C THR A 38 13.13 11.44 5.12
N SER A 39 13.80 10.64 5.93
CA SER A 39 13.21 9.85 7.00
C SER A 39 13.26 10.54 8.36
N GLU A 40 12.92 11.82 8.46
CA GLU A 40 12.85 12.43 9.80
C GLU A 40 11.79 11.74 10.68
N ASN A 41 10.73 11.19 10.07
CA ASN A 41 9.60 10.58 10.80
C ASN A 41 9.41 9.07 10.54
N VAL A 42 10.30 8.39 9.83
CA VAL A 42 10.17 6.94 9.58
C VAL A 42 10.31 6.18 10.90
N GLY A 43 9.25 5.48 11.31
CA GLY A 43 9.18 4.78 12.59
C GLY A 43 8.66 5.61 13.77
N GLN A 44 8.38 6.91 13.57
CA GLN A 44 7.68 7.70 14.57
C GLN A 44 6.18 7.43 14.49
N TYR A 45 5.54 7.33 15.65
CA TYR A 45 4.09 7.36 15.71
C TYR A 45 3.62 8.82 15.75
N PRO A 46 2.56 9.17 15.03
CA PRO A 46 1.90 10.46 15.23
C PRO A 46 1.53 10.61 16.72
N PRO A 47 1.53 11.85 17.26
CA PRO A 47 1.18 12.09 18.65
C PRO A 47 -0.14 11.40 19.01
N ARG A 48 -0.18 10.73 20.18
CA ARG A 48 -1.36 9.96 20.65
C ARG A 48 -2.64 10.79 20.69
N GLU A 49 -2.50 12.10 20.83
CA GLU A 49 -3.61 13.06 20.89
C GLU A 49 -4.27 13.30 19.52
N ILE A 50 -3.58 12.93 18.43
CA ILE A 50 -3.96 13.28 17.06
C ILE A 50 -4.35 12.04 16.24
N PHE A 51 -3.68 10.90 16.44
CA PHE A 51 -3.98 9.70 15.68
C PHE A 51 -5.19 8.94 16.24
N PRO A 52 -6.22 8.65 15.43
CA PRO A 52 -7.37 7.89 15.90
C PRO A 52 -6.98 6.44 16.16
N ALA A 53 -7.25 5.97 17.39
CA ALA A 53 -7.02 4.59 17.80
C ALA A 53 -8.08 3.61 17.26
N THR A 54 -9.24 4.11 16.85
CA THR A 54 -10.34 3.30 16.30
C THR A 54 -10.91 3.89 15.02
N LEU A 55 -11.55 3.05 14.20
CA LEU A 55 -12.21 3.48 12.96
C LEU A 55 -13.30 4.54 13.20
N HIS A 56 -14.02 4.44 14.31
CA HIS A 56 -15.07 5.41 14.66
C HIS A 56 -14.49 6.79 14.99
N GLN A 57 -13.29 6.84 15.58
CA GLN A 57 -12.63 8.12 15.89
C GLN A 57 -12.22 8.89 14.63
N ILE A 58 -12.05 8.21 13.48
CA ILE A 58 -11.76 8.87 12.20
C ILE A 58 -12.90 9.83 11.81
N GLU A 59 -14.14 9.42 12.05
CA GLU A 59 -15.35 10.21 11.75
C GLU A 59 -15.47 11.44 12.67
N SER A 60 -14.76 11.44 13.80
CA SER A 60 -14.69 12.57 14.75
C SER A 60 -13.50 13.51 14.54
N LEU A 61 -12.62 13.25 13.57
CA LEU A 61 -11.47 14.12 13.31
C LEU A 61 -11.92 15.49 12.81
N SER A 62 -11.40 16.56 13.40
CA SER A 62 -11.55 17.93 12.91
C SER A 62 -10.58 18.24 11.77
N ASN A 63 -10.78 19.38 11.08
CA ASN A 63 -9.80 19.88 10.11
C ASN A 63 -8.41 20.08 10.73
N SER A 64 -8.31 20.63 11.95
CA SER A 64 -7.02 20.84 12.62
C SER A 64 -6.26 19.53 12.87
N ASN A 65 -6.97 18.46 13.22
CA ASN A 65 -6.35 17.15 13.42
C ASN A 65 -5.85 16.58 12.10
N LEU A 66 -6.61 16.78 11.02
CA LEU A 66 -6.22 16.37 9.68
C LEU A 66 -5.00 17.16 9.19
N ASP A 67 -4.97 18.49 9.39
CA ASP A 67 -3.83 19.34 9.03
C ASP A 67 -2.55 18.87 9.76
N ALA A 68 -2.64 18.56 11.06
CA ALA A 68 -1.50 18.04 11.82
C ALA A 68 -1.05 16.63 11.34
N LEU A 69 -1.98 15.80 10.87
CA LEU A 69 -1.66 14.51 10.25
C LEU A 69 -1.02 14.71 8.86
N GLU A 70 -1.46 15.70 8.08
CA GLU A 70 -0.85 16.05 6.79
C GLU A 70 0.60 16.50 6.98
N ASP A 71 0.85 17.38 7.96
CA ASP A 71 2.19 17.84 8.32
C ASP A 71 3.08 16.68 8.78
N PHE A 72 2.53 15.76 9.59
CA PHE A 72 3.28 14.61 10.11
C PHE A 72 3.67 13.62 9.00
N TYR A 73 2.72 13.28 8.12
CA TYR A 73 2.93 12.30 7.04
C TYR A 73 3.53 12.92 5.77
N GLY A 74 3.57 14.25 5.66
CA GLY A 74 4.00 14.95 4.45
C GLY A 74 3.08 14.72 3.25
N ILE A 75 1.80 14.39 3.48
CA ILE A 75 0.81 14.04 2.45
C ILE A 75 -0.47 14.84 2.70
N ALA A 76 -1.00 15.49 1.66
CA ALA A 76 -2.25 16.23 1.75
C ALA A 76 -3.50 15.31 1.64
N PHE A 77 -4.46 15.48 2.56
CA PHE A 77 -5.80 14.87 2.52
C PHE A 77 -6.80 15.87 1.91
N GLU A 78 -6.64 16.16 0.62
CA GLU A 78 -7.43 17.18 -0.08
C GLU A 78 -8.93 16.82 -0.18
N GLY A 79 -9.79 17.81 0.03
CA GLY A 79 -11.23 17.66 -0.11
C GLY A 79 -12.02 18.95 0.09
N LYS A 80 -13.19 19.06 -0.57
CA LYS A 80 -14.09 20.21 -0.46
C LYS A 80 -14.92 20.23 0.83
N SER A 81 -14.91 19.14 1.59
CA SER A 81 -15.64 19.01 2.86
C SER A 81 -14.86 18.16 3.84
N LEU A 82 -15.15 18.32 5.14
CA LEU A 82 -14.51 17.56 6.22
C LEU A 82 -14.67 16.04 5.99
N ALA A 83 -15.87 15.59 5.62
CA ALA A 83 -16.15 14.18 5.36
C ALA A 83 -15.26 13.61 4.23
N VAL A 84 -14.97 14.39 3.18
CA VAL A 84 -14.07 13.97 2.10
C VAL A 84 -12.64 13.84 2.61
N ARG A 85 -12.17 14.81 3.41
CA ARG A 85 -10.82 14.75 3.99
C ARG A 85 -10.67 13.57 4.97
N GLN A 86 -11.67 13.32 5.82
CA GLN A 86 -11.73 12.15 6.70
C GLN A 86 -11.72 10.83 5.91
N ALA A 87 -12.49 10.74 4.81
CA ALA A 87 -12.50 9.57 3.94
C ALA A 87 -11.13 9.36 3.27
N LYS A 88 -10.45 10.43 2.85
CA LYS A 88 -9.09 10.36 2.29
C LYS A 88 -8.09 9.83 3.31
N PHE A 89 -8.12 10.34 4.54
CA PHE A 89 -7.30 9.82 5.62
C PHE A 89 -7.63 8.34 5.91
N LYS A 90 -8.92 7.97 5.96
CA LYS A 90 -9.37 6.58 6.14
C LYS A 90 -8.81 5.65 5.05
N CYS A 91 -8.82 6.08 3.79
CA CYS A 91 -8.21 5.32 2.70
C CYS A 91 -6.68 5.24 2.84
N PHE A 92 -6.02 6.34 3.23
CA PHE A 92 -4.57 6.39 3.40
C PHE A 92 -4.07 5.36 4.41
N ILE A 93 -4.78 5.19 5.54
CA ILE A 93 -4.43 4.20 6.56
C ILE A 93 -4.95 2.78 6.27
N GLY A 94 -5.55 2.54 5.10
CA GLY A 94 -6.04 1.22 4.68
C GLY A 94 -7.32 0.76 5.38
N ALA A 95 -8.13 1.69 5.89
CA ALA A 95 -9.37 1.43 6.62
C ALA A 95 -10.65 1.55 5.76
N CYS A 96 -10.49 1.65 4.45
CA CYS A 96 -11.55 1.85 3.45
C CYS A 96 -12.25 0.55 3.02
#